data_AF-A0A7S2IHT2-F1
#
_entry.id   AF-A0A7S2IHT2-F1
#
_cell.length_a   1.000
_cell.length_b   1.000
_cell.length_c   1.000
_cell.angle_alpha   90.00
_cell.angle_beta   90.00
_cell.angle_gamma   90.00
#
_symmetry.space_group_name_H-M   'P 1'
#
loop_
_entity.id
_entity.type
_entity.pdbx_description
1 polymer ?
#
loop_
_entity_poly.entity_id
_entity_poly.type
_entity_poly.pdbx_seq_one_letter_code
_entity_poly.pdbx_strand_id
1 'polypeptide(L)'
;VDPETGEVLFERGHLLTVVEAAQVGDRWTELEKAGVKDLPPIGVRTPLTCQLKDGICSACYGEDLSTPGEVATLGCPVGVIAAQSMGEPGTQLTMRTFHTGGAFEGKGSKGVFATRAGHVRLTNEDGQPIVAEGMSE
;
A
#
# COMPACT_ATOMS: atom_id res chain seq x y z
N VAL A 1 4.41 -12.43 -16.25
CA VAL A 1 4.50 -13.90 -16.28
C VAL A 1 4.45 -14.34 -14.84
N ASP A 2 3.60 -15.30 -14.52
CA ASP A 2 3.55 -15.88 -13.17
C ASP A 2 4.86 -16.65 -12.92
N PRO A 3 5.57 -16.37 -11.80
CA PRO A 3 6.87 -16.98 -11.52
C PRO A 3 6.79 -18.48 -11.16
N GLU A 4 5.64 -19.00 -10.76
CA GLU A 4 5.45 -20.42 -10.44
C GLU A 4 4.93 -21.20 -11.64
N THR A 5 3.91 -20.69 -12.34
CA THR A 5 3.27 -21.43 -13.44
C THR A 5 3.95 -21.19 -14.79
N GLY A 6 4.73 -20.11 -14.92
CA GLY A 6 5.31 -19.69 -16.20
C GLY A 6 4.28 -19.15 -17.20
N GLU A 7 3.02 -18.96 -16.77
CA GLU A 7 1.95 -18.45 -17.64
C GLU A 7 2.02 -16.94 -17.80
N VAL A 8 1.66 -16.46 -18.98
CA VAL A 8 1.57 -15.01 -19.25
C VAL A 8 0.24 -14.50 -18.67
N LEU A 9 0.30 -13.87 -17.49
CA LEU A 9 -0.88 -13.27 -16.85
C LEU A 9 -1.52 -12.16 -17.71
N PHE A 10 -0.70 -11.25 -18.24
CA PHE A 10 -1.14 -10.13 -19.07
C PHE A 10 -0.13 -9.85 -20.18
N GLU A 11 -0.63 -9.43 -21.34
CA GLU A 11 0.20 -8.99 -22.46
C GLU A 11 0.74 -7.57 -22.25
N ARG A 12 1.81 -7.24 -22.98
CA ARG A 12 2.40 -5.90 -22.94
C ARG A 12 1.41 -4.88 -23.50
N GLY A 13 1.04 -3.90 -22.67
CA GLY A 13 0.10 -2.83 -23.05
C GLY A 13 -1.35 -3.12 -22.69
N HIS A 14 -1.63 -4.23 -22.00
CA HIS A 14 -2.91 -4.45 -21.34
C HIS A 14 -3.17 -3.34 -20.31
N LEU A 15 -4.41 -2.85 -20.27
CA LEU A 15 -4.86 -1.94 -19.23
C LEU A 15 -5.15 -2.76 -17.98
N LEU A 16 -4.27 -2.66 -16.98
CA LEU A 16 -4.56 -3.23 -15.66
C LEU A 16 -5.62 -2.37 -14.98
N THR A 17 -6.83 -2.92 -14.87
CA THR A 17 -7.90 -2.27 -14.11
C THR A 17 -7.63 -2.33 -12.60
N VAL A 18 -8.26 -1.49 -11.78
CA VAL A 18 -8.12 -1.51 -10.31
C VAL A 18 -8.33 -2.91 -9.74
N VAL A 19 -9.30 -3.65 -10.28
CA VAL A 19 -9.64 -5.01 -9.83
C VAL A 19 -8.53 -6.00 -10.18
N GLU A 20 -8.07 -5.98 -11.43
CA GLU A 20 -6.98 -6.86 -11.88
C GLU A 20 -5.66 -6.53 -11.17
N ALA A 21 -5.37 -5.25 -10.94
CA ALA A 21 -4.20 -4.81 -10.20
C ALA A 21 -4.22 -5.30 -8.75
N ALA A 22 -5.39 -5.30 -8.10
CA ALA A 22 -5.56 -5.85 -6.76
C ALA A 22 -5.31 -7.37 -6.74
N GLN A 23 -5.85 -8.12 -7.70
CA GLN A 23 -5.62 -9.57 -7.81
C GLN A 23 -4.14 -9.90 -8.02
N VAL A 24 -3.44 -9.13 -8.84
CA VAL A 24 -1.99 -9.26 -9.03
C VAL A 24 -1.25 -8.96 -7.73
N GLY A 25 -1.63 -7.93 -7.00
CA GLY A 25 -1.04 -7.58 -5.69
C GLY A 25 -1.22 -8.69 -4.65
N ASP A 26 -2.42 -9.27 -4.57
CA ASP A 26 -2.73 -10.38 -3.67
C ASP A 26 -1.90 -11.62 -4.03
N ARG A 27 -1.82 -11.97 -5.32
CA ARG A 27 -0.99 -13.07 -5.83
C ARG A 27 0.50 -12.89 -5.49
N TRP A 28 1.04 -11.68 -5.65
CA TRP A 28 2.43 -11.39 -5.27
C TRP A 28 2.65 -11.54 -3.76
N THR A 29 1.70 -11.07 -2.95
CA THR A 29 1.76 -11.19 -1.49
C THR A 29 1.72 -12.66 -1.05
N GLU A 30 0.96 -13.51 -1.73
CA GLU A 30 0.94 -14.96 -1.48
C GLU A 30 2.26 -15.63 -1.83
N LEU A 31 2.87 -15.27 -2.96
CA LEU A 31 4.16 -15.80 -3.40
C LEU A 31 5.30 -15.43 -2.42
N GLU A 32 5.27 -14.19 -1.90
CA GLU A 32 6.20 -13.76 -0.84
C GLU A 32 6.05 -14.61 0.42
N LYS A 33 4.81 -14.89 0.85
CA LYS A 33 4.53 -15.75 2.02
C LYS A 33 4.90 -17.22 1.78
N ALA A 34 4.77 -17.71 0.55
CA ALA A 34 5.20 -19.04 0.14
C ALA A 34 6.74 -19.18 0.12
N GLY A 35 7.48 -18.07 0.30
CA GLY A 35 8.93 -18.09 0.38
C GLY A 35 9.63 -18.14 -0.98
N VAL A 36 8.94 -17.74 -2.06
CA VAL A 36 9.55 -17.59 -3.38
C VAL A 36 10.60 -16.47 -3.31
N LYS A 37 11.87 -16.87 -3.33
CA LYS A 37 13.00 -15.94 -3.37
C LYS A 37 13.15 -15.42 -4.80
N ASP A 38 13.40 -14.13 -4.94
CA ASP A 38 13.63 -13.45 -6.23
C ASP A 38 12.38 -13.28 -7.12
N LEU A 39 11.27 -12.80 -6.53
CA LEU A 39 10.12 -12.32 -7.29
C LEU A 39 10.51 -11.17 -8.23
N PRO A 40 10.26 -11.30 -9.55
CA PRO A 40 10.55 -10.22 -10.50
C PRO A 40 9.62 -9.03 -10.26
N PRO A 41 10.11 -7.78 -10.45
CA PRO A 41 9.28 -6.60 -10.33
C PRO A 41 8.23 -6.55 -11.45
N ILE A 42 7.05 -6.04 -11.11
CA ILE A 42 5.98 -5.81 -12.09
C ILE A 42 6.29 -4.51 -12.84
N GLY A 43 6.55 -4.63 -14.14
CA GLY A 43 6.77 -3.47 -15.01
C GLY A 43 5.46 -2.76 -15.33
N VAL A 44 5.29 -1.54 -14.80
CA VAL A 44 4.15 -0.67 -15.11
C VAL A 44 4.62 0.61 -15.80
N ARG A 45 3.73 1.21 -16.62
CA ARG A 45 3.96 2.56 -17.13
C ARG A 45 3.61 3.56 -16.02
N THR A 46 4.39 4.63 -15.92
CA THR A 46 4.17 5.70 -14.94
C THR A 46 4.16 7.06 -15.62
N PRO A 47 3.38 8.03 -15.11
CA PRO A 47 3.46 9.42 -15.52
C PRO A 47 4.87 9.99 -15.44
N LEU A 48 5.69 9.52 -14.48
CA LEU A 48 7.06 9.99 -14.25
C LEU A 48 8.02 9.68 -15.40
N THR A 49 7.74 8.64 -16.18
CA THR A 49 8.58 8.21 -17.31
C THR A 49 7.96 8.59 -18.66
N CYS A 50 6.90 9.41 -18.65
CA CYS A 50 6.25 9.83 -19.89
C CYS A 50 7.17 10.76 -20.69
N GLN A 51 7.29 10.53 -21.99
CA GLN A 51 8.15 11.33 -22.89
C GLN A 51 7.40 12.51 -23.53
N LEU A 52 6.13 12.71 -23.17
CA LEU A 52 5.33 13.80 -23.72
C LEU A 52 5.82 15.12 -23.13
N LYS A 53 5.98 16.15 -23.97
CA LYS A 53 6.51 17.46 -23.54
C LYS A 53 5.52 18.21 -22.64
N ASP A 54 4.25 18.22 -23.05
CA ASP A 54 3.17 18.89 -22.36
C ASP A 54 2.03 17.89 -22.12
N GLY A 55 1.79 17.56 -20.84
CA GLY A 55 0.78 16.59 -20.42
C GLY A 55 1.29 15.16 -20.31
N ILE A 56 0.35 14.21 -20.21
CA ILE A 56 0.62 12.79 -20.01
C ILE A 56 -0.17 12.00 -21.07
N CYS A 57 0.44 10.99 -21.69
CA CYS A 57 -0.29 10.14 -22.63
C CYS A 57 -1.24 9.18 -21.88
N SER A 58 -2.35 8.80 -22.51
CA SER A 58 -3.37 7.92 -21.93
C SER A 58 -2.80 6.59 -21.42
N ALA A 59 -1.79 6.05 -22.11
CA ALA A 59 -1.17 4.79 -21.72
C ALA A 59 -0.17 4.91 -20.55
N CYS A 60 0.32 6.10 -20.23
CA CYS A 60 1.13 6.35 -19.03
C CYS A 60 0.27 6.75 -17.83
N TYR A 61 -0.91 7.32 -18.07
CA TYR A 61 -1.89 7.60 -17.03
C TYR A 61 -2.66 6.33 -16.63
N GLY A 62 -3.13 5.56 -17.62
CA GLY A 62 -3.88 4.33 -17.41
C GLY A 62 -5.37 4.58 -17.26
N GLU A 63 -5.96 3.96 -16.25
CA GLU A 63 -7.40 3.98 -15.96
C GLU A 63 -7.83 5.32 -15.36
N ASP A 64 -9.00 5.81 -15.76
CA ASP A 64 -9.65 6.92 -15.08
C ASP A 64 -10.37 6.44 -13.81
N LEU A 65 -9.88 6.85 -12.65
CA LEU A 65 -10.50 6.49 -11.37
C LEU A 65 -11.91 7.08 -11.19
N SER A 66 -12.29 8.07 -12.02
CA SER A 66 -13.64 8.63 -12.07
C SER A 66 -14.61 7.76 -12.87
N THR A 67 -14.09 6.93 -13.78
CA THR A 67 -14.88 6.01 -14.63
C THR A 67 -14.16 4.66 -14.69
N PRO A 68 -14.32 3.83 -13.64
CA PRO A 68 -13.59 2.59 -13.49
C PRO A 68 -13.78 1.64 -14.69
N GLY A 69 -12.70 1.00 -15.12
CA GLY A 69 -12.64 0.11 -16.27
C GLY A 69 -12.31 0.79 -17.60
N GLU A 70 -12.25 2.12 -17.65
CA GLU A 70 -11.96 2.88 -18.87
C GLU A 70 -10.60 3.57 -18.81
N VAL A 71 -9.90 3.59 -19.95
CA VAL A 71 -8.68 4.40 -20.12
C VAL A 71 -9.06 5.88 -20.07
N ALA A 72 -8.20 6.70 -19.46
CA ALA A 72 -8.41 8.14 -19.45
C ALA A 72 -8.63 8.73 -20.86
N THR A 73 -9.71 9.50 -20.97
CA THR A 73 -10.09 10.15 -22.22
C THR A 73 -9.07 11.23 -22.60
N LEU A 74 -8.80 11.36 -23.91
CA LEU A 74 -7.92 12.41 -24.42
C LEU A 74 -8.47 13.80 -24.08
N GLY A 75 -7.62 14.66 -23.54
CA GLY A 75 -8.02 15.99 -23.08
C GLY A 75 -8.57 16.02 -21.64
N CYS A 76 -8.59 14.88 -20.93
CA CYS A 76 -8.90 14.86 -19.51
C CYS A 76 -7.93 15.78 -18.73
N PRO A 77 -8.43 16.70 -17.89
CA PRO A 77 -7.60 17.63 -17.13
C PRO A 77 -6.98 16.94 -15.90
N VAL A 78 -6.17 15.90 -16.13
CA VAL A 78 -5.57 15.03 -15.10
C VAL A 78 -4.78 15.79 -14.03
N GLY A 79 -4.16 16.92 -14.38
CA GLY A 79 -3.43 17.76 -13.43
C GLY A 79 -4.34 18.49 -12.43
N VAL A 80 -5.51 18.97 -12.89
CA VAL A 80 -6.50 19.62 -12.02
C VAL A 80 -7.12 18.59 -11.09
N ILE A 81 -7.48 17.42 -11.63
CA ILE A 81 -8.02 16.29 -10.87
C ILE A 81 -7.04 15.90 -9.77
N ALA A 82 -5.76 15.65 -10.10
CA ALA A 82 -4.74 15.28 -9.12
C ALA A 82 -4.55 16.34 -8.03
N ALA A 83 -4.56 17.63 -8.38
CA ALA A 83 -4.44 18.72 -7.41
C ALA A 83 -5.61 18.74 -6.41
N GLN A 84 -6.84 18.55 -6.89
CA GLN A 84 -8.03 18.50 -6.04
C GLN A 84 -8.08 17.25 -5.17
N SER A 85 -7.72 16.09 -5.73
CA SER A 85 -7.66 14.82 -4.99
C SER A 85 -6.71 14.86 -3.80
N MET A 86 -5.69 15.71 -3.83
CA MET A 86 -4.80 15.96 -2.68
C MET A 86 -5.30 17.11 -1.79
N GLY A 87 -5.82 18.19 -2.39
CA GLY A 87 -6.19 19.41 -1.69
C GLY A 87 -7.45 19.29 -0.82
N GLU A 88 -8.52 18.67 -1.31
CA GLU A 88 -9.77 18.53 -0.56
C GLU A 88 -9.61 17.67 0.70
N PRO A 89 -8.99 16.47 0.64
CA PRO A 89 -8.74 15.69 1.84
C PRO A 89 -7.81 16.41 2.82
N GLY A 90 -6.83 17.17 2.32
CA GLY A 90 -5.91 17.94 3.17
C GLY A 90 -6.61 19.02 3.98
N THR A 91 -7.49 19.79 3.35
CA THR A 91 -8.30 20.81 4.05
C THR A 91 -9.30 20.18 5.02
N GLN A 92 -9.87 19.02 4.67
CA GLN A 92 -10.72 18.25 5.57
C GLN A 92 -9.94 17.74 6.80
N LEU A 93 -8.72 17.25 6.59
CA LEU A 93 -7.89 16.69 7.66
C LEU A 93 -7.51 17.77 8.68
N THR A 94 -7.12 18.96 8.23
CA THR A 94 -6.78 20.08 9.14
C THR A 94 -8.00 20.51 9.96
N MET A 95 -9.17 20.65 9.34
CA MET A 95 -10.40 20.95 10.07
C MET A 95 -10.73 19.86 11.11
N ARG A 96 -10.66 18.58 10.76
CA ARG A 96 -10.98 17.48 11.69
C ARG A 96 -9.96 17.31 12.82
N THR A 97 -8.67 17.50 12.55
CA THR A 97 -7.60 17.26 13.54
C THR A 97 -7.41 18.41 14.52
N PHE A 98 -7.47 19.66 14.06
CA PHE A 98 -7.24 20.81 14.94
C PHE A 98 -8.44 21.11 15.84
N HIS A 99 -9.68 20.84 15.40
CA HIS A 99 -10.88 21.11 16.21
C HIS A 99 -11.13 20.07 17.29
N THR A 100 -10.53 18.87 17.19
CA THR A 100 -10.55 17.83 18.24
C THR A 100 -9.39 17.98 19.23
N GLY A 101 -8.54 19.02 19.09
CA GLY A 101 -7.62 19.46 20.15
C GLY A 101 -6.47 18.51 20.46
N GLY A 102 -5.93 17.78 19.48
CA GLY A 102 -4.70 17.00 19.67
C GLY A 102 -4.76 15.94 20.77
N ALA A 103 -5.94 15.47 21.17
CA ALA A 103 -6.08 14.32 22.06
C ALA A 103 -5.61 13.08 21.29
N PHE A 104 -4.33 12.75 21.44
CA PHE A 104 -3.75 11.51 20.98
C PHE A 104 -4.38 10.34 21.74
N GLU A 105 -5.47 9.77 21.21
CA GLU A 105 -5.79 8.37 21.50
C GLU A 105 -4.82 7.50 20.70
N GLY A 106 -3.59 7.39 21.19
CA GLY A 106 -2.66 6.39 20.71
C GLY A 106 -3.25 5.01 20.99
N LYS A 107 -3.87 4.38 19.99
CA LYS A 107 -4.07 2.92 19.98
C LYS A 107 -2.71 2.26 19.78
N GLY A 108 -1.89 2.33 20.82
CA GLY A 108 -0.49 1.94 20.85
C GLY A 108 -0.21 0.92 21.94
N SER A 109 -0.73 -0.29 21.77
CA SER A 109 -0.01 -1.54 22.03
C SER A 109 -0.96 -2.70 21.73
N LYS A 110 -0.64 -3.52 20.74
CA LYS A 110 -1.17 -4.89 20.71
C LYS A 110 -0.47 -5.63 21.85
N GLY A 111 -1.05 -5.55 23.05
CA GLY A 111 -0.60 -6.38 24.17
C GLY A 111 -0.75 -7.86 23.77
N VAL A 112 0.32 -8.63 23.92
CA VAL A 112 0.25 -10.09 23.81
C VAL A 112 -0.26 -10.60 25.14
N PHE A 113 -1.53 -11.03 25.18
CA PHE A 113 -2.16 -11.57 26.38
C PHE A 113 -2.07 -13.09 26.38
N ALA A 114 -1.60 -13.69 27.47
CA ALA A 114 -1.58 -15.14 27.63
C ALA A 114 -3.01 -15.69 27.78
N THR A 115 -3.42 -16.60 26.90
CA THR A 115 -4.76 -17.22 26.94
C THR A 115 -4.90 -18.31 28.02
N ARG A 116 -3.78 -18.74 28.63
CA ARG A 116 -3.73 -19.77 29.69
C ARG A 116 -2.68 -19.40 30.74
N ALA A 117 -2.86 -19.91 31.95
CA ALA A 117 -1.88 -19.78 33.02
C ALA A 117 -0.56 -20.47 32.63
N GLY A 118 0.56 -19.76 32.78
CA GLY A 118 1.91 -20.23 32.48
C GLY A 118 2.95 -19.23 32.98
N HIS A 119 4.22 -19.65 33.02
CA HIS A 119 5.34 -18.78 33.38
C HIS A 119 6.00 -18.23 32.11
N VAL A 120 6.03 -16.91 31.97
CA VAL A 120 6.78 -16.24 30.90
C VAL A 120 8.22 -16.05 31.39
N ARG A 121 9.19 -16.63 30.68
CA ARG A 121 10.61 -16.28 30.83
C ARG A 121 11.03 -15.47 29.63
N LEU A 122 11.42 -14.22 29.85
CA LEU A 122 12.07 -13.41 28.85
C LEU A 122 13.58 -13.65 28.94
N THR A 123 14.24 -13.80 27.80
CA THR A 123 15.71 -13.91 27.70
C THR A 123 16.23 -12.85 26.74
N ASN A 124 17.36 -12.23 27.08
CA ASN A 124 18.10 -11.34 26.17
C ASN A 124 18.72 -12.15 25.01
N GLU A 125 19.29 -11.44 24.01
CA GLU A 125 20.01 -12.05 22.87
C GLU A 125 21.14 -12.99 23.31
N ASP A 126 21.73 -12.76 24.49
CA ASP A 126 22.77 -13.61 25.10
C ASP A 126 22.23 -14.79 25.95
N GLY A 127 20.92 -15.06 25.89
CA GLY A 127 20.28 -16.18 26.59
C GLY A 127 20.13 -16.01 28.10
N GLN A 128 20.45 -14.83 28.64
CA GLN A 128 20.28 -14.52 30.07
C GLN A 128 18.86 -14.05 30.38
N PRO A 129 18.27 -14.47 31.51
CA PRO A 129 16.91 -14.08 31.88
C PRO A 129 16.82 -12.58 32.20
N ILE A 130 15.84 -11.92 31.59
CA ILE A 130 15.56 -10.50 31.85
C ILE A 130 14.65 -10.42 33.08
N VAL A 131 15.19 -9.96 34.20
CA VAL A 131 14.41 -9.74 35.43
C VAL A 131 13.88 -8.31 35.37
N ALA A 132 12.62 -8.14 35.00
CA ALA A 132 11.95 -6.85 35.10
C ALA A 132 11.41 -6.66 36.52
N GLU A 133 12.13 -5.91 37.36
CA GLU A 133 11.56 -5.41 38.62
C GLU A 133 10.59 -4.28 38.30
N GLY A 134 9.29 -4.59 38.32
CA GLY A 134 8.24 -3.58 38.19
C GLY A 134 8.14 -2.77 39.47
N MET A 135 8.53 -1.49 39.42
CA MET A 135 8.12 -0.48 40.40
C MET A 135 6.59 -0.35 40.35
N SER A 136 5.94 -0.69 41.45
CA SER A 136 4.55 -0.35 41.72
C SER A 136 4.47 1.14 42.08
N GLU A 137 3.76 1.93 41.29
CA GLU A 137 2.88 3.03 41.71
C GLU A 137 1.79 3.24 40.65
#